data_AF-A0ABD4A4L3-F1
#
_entry.id   AF-A0ABD4A4L3-F1
#
_cell.length_a   1.000
_cell.length_b   1.000
_cell.length_c   1.000
_cell.angle_alpha   90.00
_cell.angle_beta   90.00
_cell.angle_gamma   90.00
#
_symmetry.space_group_name_H-M   'P 1'
#
loop_
_entity.id
_entity.type
_entity.pdbx_description
1 polymer ?
#
loop_
_entity_poly.entity_id
_entity_poly.type
_entity_poly.pdbx_seq_one_letter_code
_entity_poly.pdbx_strand_id
1 'polypeptide(L)'
;MTNLKGLIGTQIKAIRKAKGLSQQDVADRVAENTGQMSFCKSRISEIETGKQNTTLETLEMIIKALGVKPVEFFDFKKIIEEDRENEIMDKSLLLDCHYSMLKERELDEVKYVVKTTKELFKTMDGKKKKN
;
A
#
# COMPACT_ATOMS: atom_id res chain seq x y z
N MET A 1 -10.39 -1.92 -8.90
CA MET A 1 -9.72 -3.19 -8.59
C MET A 1 -8.23 -2.91 -8.53
N THR A 2 -7.69 -2.90 -7.32
CA THR A 2 -6.25 -2.87 -7.08
C THR A 2 -5.71 -4.23 -7.44
N ASN A 3 -4.99 -4.26 -8.54
CA ASN A 3 -4.19 -5.41 -8.94
C ASN A 3 -2.84 -5.34 -8.21
N LEU A 4 -2.14 -6.47 -8.15
CA LEU A 4 -0.86 -6.59 -7.45
C LEU A 4 0.16 -5.51 -7.85
N LYS A 5 0.24 -5.18 -9.15
CA LYS A 5 1.14 -4.12 -9.64
C LYS A 5 0.82 -2.74 -9.06
N GLY A 6 -0.46 -2.41 -8.89
CA GLY A 6 -0.89 -1.14 -8.27
C GLY A 6 -0.53 -1.09 -6.80
N LEU A 7 -0.75 -2.19 -6.06
CA LEU A 7 -0.39 -2.28 -4.64
C LEU A 7 1.13 -2.10 -4.42
N ILE A 8 1.92 -2.80 -5.22
CA ILE A 8 3.39 -2.70 -5.20
C ILE A 8 3.85 -1.28 -5.54
N GLY A 9 3.25 -0.66 -6.57
CA GLY A 9 3.55 0.72 -6.95
C GLY A 9 3.24 1.72 -5.84
N THR A 10 2.08 1.60 -5.20
CA THR A 10 1.69 2.45 -4.06
C THR A 10 2.65 2.29 -2.88
N GLN A 11 3.06 1.05 -2.57
CA GLN A 11 4.01 0.79 -1.48
C GLN A 11 5.40 1.39 -1.76
N ILE A 12 5.91 1.26 -2.99
CA ILE A 12 7.16 1.92 -3.41
C ILE A 12 7.06 3.43 -3.18
N LYS A 13 5.97 4.04 -3.66
CA LYS A 13 5.72 5.48 -3.53
C LYS A 13 5.64 5.93 -2.06
N ALA A 14 4.93 5.16 -1.22
CA ALA A 14 4.76 5.46 0.20
C ALA A 14 6.11 5.44 0.93
N ILE A 15 6.88 4.36 0.80
CA ILE A 15 8.21 4.22 1.42
C ILE A 15 9.15 5.31 0.90
N ARG A 16 9.15 5.58 -0.40
CA ARG A 16 9.98 6.63 -1.01
C ARG A 16 9.70 8.00 -0.39
N LYS A 17 8.42 8.38 -0.30
CA LYS A 17 8.01 9.66 0.30
C LYS A 17 8.36 9.74 1.78
N ALA A 18 8.13 8.68 2.55
CA ALA A 18 8.48 8.62 3.96
C ALA A 18 9.99 8.81 4.20
N LYS A 19 10.83 8.42 3.23
CA LYS A 19 12.28 8.63 3.26
C LYS A 19 12.75 9.95 2.64
N GLY A 20 11.83 10.82 2.21
CA GLY A 20 12.15 12.11 1.60
C GLY A 20 12.83 12.00 0.22
N LEU A 21 12.70 10.86 -0.46
CA LEU A 21 13.39 10.59 -1.72
C LEU A 21 12.55 11.05 -2.92
N SER A 22 13.22 11.62 -3.92
CA SER A 22 12.65 11.85 -5.24
C SER A 22 12.65 10.54 -6.06
N GLN A 23 11.83 10.49 -7.12
CA GLN A 23 11.87 9.36 -8.06
C GLN A 23 13.22 9.24 -8.79
N GLN A 24 13.91 10.38 -8.97
CA GLN A 24 15.26 10.40 -9.53
C GLN A 24 16.25 9.78 -8.54
N ASP A 25 16.15 10.10 -7.25
CA ASP A 25 17.07 9.57 -6.23
C ASP A 25 16.99 8.05 -6.15
N VAL A 26 15.78 7.47 -6.27
CA VAL A 26 15.62 6.00 -6.32
C VAL A 26 16.25 5.44 -7.58
N ALA A 27 16.09 6.12 -8.72
CA ALA A 27 16.68 5.67 -9.97
C ALA A 27 18.22 5.68 -9.92
N ASP A 28 18.80 6.75 -9.39
CA ASP A 28 20.24 6.91 -9.21
C ASP A 28 20.79 5.84 -8.26
N ARG A 29 20.12 5.59 -7.14
CA ARG A 29 20.51 4.51 -6.20
C ARG A 29 20.41 3.12 -6.80
N VAL A 30 19.43 2.85 -7.66
CA VAL A 30 19.38 1.56 -8.39
C VAL A 30 20.59 1.45 -9.31
N ALA A 31 20.93 2.51 -10.04
CA ALA A 31 22.09 2.52 -10.92
C ALA A 31 23.40 2.33 -10.14
N GLU A 32 23.57 2.99 -9.00
CA GLU A 32 24.73 2.84 -8.11
C GLU A 32 24.86 1.40 -7.57
N ASN A 33 23.75 0.81 -7.10
CA ASN A 33 23.76 -0.51 -6.47
C ASN A 33 23.98 -1.67 -7.46
N THR A 34 23.72 -1.45 -8.75
CA THR A 34 23.65 -2.55 -9.74
C THR A 34 24.48 -2.32 -10.99
N GLY A 35 25.03 -1.12 -11.17
CA GLY A 35 25.67 -0.69 -12.41
C GLY A 35 24.69 -0.49 -13.58
N GLN A 36 23.38 -0.61 -13.36
CA GLN A 36 22.37 -0.49 -14.43
C GLN A 36 21.97 0.97 -14.68
N MET A 37 22.62 1.58 -15.68
CA MET A 37 22.36 2.97 -16.07
C MET A 37 21.03 3.17 -16.82
N SER A 38 20.33 2.09 -17.20
CA SER A 38 19.06 2.13 -17.93
C SER A 38 17.84 2.39 -17.02
N PHE A 39 18.06 2.54 -15.71
CA PHE A 39 17.01 2.74 -14.75
C PHE A 39 16.76 4.24 -14.53
N CYS A 40 15.63 4.75 -15.01
CA CYS A 40 15.34 6.18 -15.07
C CYS A 40 14.12 6.59 -14.23
N LYS A 41 14.00 7.89 -13.95
CA LYS A 41 12.86 8.49 -13.24
C LYS A 41 11.50 8.12 -13.86
N SER A 42 11.39 8.09 -15.20
CA SER A 42 10.13 7.73 -15.88
C SER A 42 9.70 6.31 -15.53
N ARG A 43 10.65 5.36 -15.54
CA ARG A 43 10.40 3.98 -15.16
C ARG A 43 9.92 3.87 -13.72
N ILE A 44 10.56 4.56 -12.77
CA ILE A 44 10.04 4.61 -11.39
C ILE A 44 8.61 5.15 -11.34
N SER A 45 8.31 6.23 -12.06
CA SER A 45 6.96 6.78 -12.10
C SER A 45 5.92 5.83 -12.69
N GLU A 46 6.26 5.10 -13.75
CA GLU A 46 5.37 4.12 -14.38
C GLU A 46 5.13 2.90 -13.48
N ILE A 47 6.14 2.49 -12.72
CA ILE A 47 6.04 1.43 -11.70
C ILE A 47 5.17 1.89 -10.53
N GLU A 48 5.41 3.09 -9.98
CA GLU A 48 4.64 3.66 -8.87
C GLU A 48 3.15 3.85 -9.20
N THR A 49 2.83 4.05 -10.48
CA THR A 49 1.45 4.22 -10.95
C THR A 49 0.82 2.92 -11.46
N GLY A 50 1.54 1.79 -11.39
CA GLY A 50 1.06 0.48 -11.87
C GLY A 50 0.84 0.42 -13.39
N LYS A 51 1.39 1.38 -14.15
CA LYS A 51 1.34 1.41 -15.62
C LYS A 51 2.27 0.36 -16.22
N GLN A 52 3.45 0.16 -15.62
CA GLN A 52 4.44 -0.82 -16.07
C GLN A 52 4.42 -2.09 -15.20
N ASN A 53 4.50 -3.25 -15.84
CA ASN A 53 4.76 -4.51 -15.13
C ASN A 53 6.25 -4.61 -14.77
N THR A 54 6.56 -5.02 -13.53
CA THR A 54 7.92 -5.05 -13.00
C THR A 54 8.29 -6.48 -12.64
N THR A 55 9.48 -6.91 -13.04
CA THR A 55 9.98 -8.24 -12.67
C THR A 55 10.36 -8.28 -11.18
N LEU A 56 10.45 -9.47 -10.59
CA LEU A 56 10.85 -9.60 -9.18
C LEU A 56 12.29 -9.12 -8.96
N GLU A 57 13.19 -9.33 -9.92
CA GLU A 57 14.56 -8.83 -9.87
C GLU A 57 14.55 -7.29 -9.86
N THR A 58 13.71 -6.67 -10.69
CA THR A 58 13.58 -5.21 -10.70
C THR A 58 12.98 -4.69 -9.40
N LEU A 59 12.01 -5.40 -8.84
CA LEU A 59 11.44 -5.06 -7.54
C LEU A 59 12.50 -5.17 -6.43
N GLU A 60 13.32 -6.21 -6.43
CA GLU A 60 14.41 -6.38 -5.46
C GLU A 60 15.42 -5.23 -5.55
N MET A 61 15.78 -4.79 -6.76
CA MET A 61 16.65 -3.62 -6.95
C MET A 61 16.06 -2.35 -6.35
N ILE A 62 14.76 -2.10 -6.55
CA ILE A 62 14.06 -0.95 -5.97
C ILE A 62 14.02 -1.05 -4.45
N ILE A 63 13.69 -2.23 -3.89
CA ILE A 63 13.66 -2.47 -2.44
C ILE A 63 15.03 -2.16 -1.81
N LYS A 64 16.11 -2.60 -2.45
CA LYS A 64 17.49 -2.29 -2.04
C LYS A 64 17.79 -0.79 -2.12
N ALA A 65 17.41 -0.12 -3.21
CA ALA A 65 17.60 1.33 -3.37
C ALA A 65 16.81 2.17 -2.36
N LEU A 66 15.63 1.70 -1.96
CA LEU A 66 14.85 2.27 -0.86
C LEU A 66 15.47 1.98 0.50
N GLY A 67 16.41 1.04 0.61
CA GLY A 67 17.08 0.68 1.86
C GLY A 67 16.12 0.10 2.89
N VAL A 68 15.23 -0.79 2.46
CA VAL A 68 14.26 -1.50 3.33
C VAL A 68 14.40 -3.00 3.12
N LYS A 69 14.02 -3.79 4.13
CA LYS A 69 14.00 -5.26 4.00
C LYS A 69 12.73 -5.71 3.26
N PRO A 70 12.72 -6.87 2.57
CA PRO A 70 11.51 -7.40 1.94
C PRO A 70 10.33 -7.52 2.92
N VAL A 71 10.58 -7.98 4.15
CA VAL A 71 9.53 -8.11 5.19
C VAL A 71 8.88 -6.77 5.55
N GLU A 72 9.66 -5.68 5.54
CA GLU A 72 9.14 -4.32 5.78
C GLU A 72 8.41 -3.80 4.54
N PHE A 73 8.94 -4.11 3.35
CA PHE A 73 8.33 -3.72 2.09
C PHE A 73 6.95 -4.38 1.90
N PHE A 74 6.79 -5.66 2.24
CA PHE A 74 5.51 -6.36 2.12
C PHE A 74 4.55 -6.12 3.30
N ASP A 75 4.91 -5.27 4.26
CA ASP A 75 3.99 -4.82 5.30
C ASP A 75 3.10 -3.68 4.77
N PHE A 76 2.00 -4.06 4.14
CA PHE A 76 1.02 -3.13 3.56
C PHE A 76 0.13 -2.45 4.62
N LYS A 77 0.25 -2.79 5.91
CA LYS A 77 -0.61 -2.23 6.97
C LYS A 77 -0.44 -0.71 7.10
N LYS A 78 0.78 -0.19 6.89
CA LYS A 78 1.09 1.24 7.01
C LYS A 78 0.50 2.11 5.91
N ILE A 79 0.20 1.56 4.73
CA ILE A 79 -0.44 2.31 3.64
C ILE A 79 -1.81 2.86 4.08
N ILE A 80 -2.49 2.15 4.98
CA ILE A 80 -3.87 2.43 5.36
C ILE A 80 -4.00 3.64 6.30
N GLU A 81 -2.95 3.94 7.08
CA GLU A 81 -3.01 4.96 8.12
C GLU A 81 -2.71 6.37 7.59
N GLU A 82 -1.97 6.48 6.48
CA GLU A 82 -1.44 7.75 5.98
C GLU A 82 -2.18 8.28 4.73
N ASP A 83 -3.03 7.48 4.08
CA ASP A 83 -3.67 7.85 2.82
C ASP A 83 -5.05 8.50 3.02
N ARG A 84 -5.05 9.76 3.48
CA ARG A 84 -6.26 10.60 3.54
C ARG A 84 -6.65 11.23 2.19
N GLU A 85 -5.75 11.21 1.20
CA GLU A 85 -5.90 12.02 -0.03
C GLU A 85 -5.97 11.22 -1.34
N ASN A 86 -5.54 9.96 -1.43
CA ASN A 86 -5.73 9.19 -2.67
C ASN A 86 -7.03 8.38 -2.60
N GLU A 87 -7.93 8.66 -3.55
CA GLU A 87 -9.18 7.93 -3.81
C GLU A 87 -8.99 6.45 -4.22
N ILE A 88 -7.80 5.87 -4.00
CA ILE A 88 -7.44 4.51 -4.41
C ILE A 88 -6.89 3.70 -3.22
N MET A 89 -7.41 3.92 -2.01
CA MET A 89 -7.48 2.78 -1.09
C MET A 89 -8.57 1.85 -1.61
N ASP A 90 -8.17 0.71 -2.16
CA ASP A 90 -9.13 -0.32 -2.57
C ASP A 90 -9.93 -0.74 -1.34
N LYS A 91 -11.25 -0.57 -1.41
CA LYS A 91 -12.18 -1.14 -0.46
C LYS A 91 -11.85 -2.60 -0.15
N SER A 92 -11.37 -3.36 -1.15
CA SER A 92 -10.91 -4.74 -0.97
C SER A 92 -9.75 -4.85 0.02
N LEU A 93 -8.71 -4.02 -0.12
CA LEU A 93 -7.53 -4.08 0.74
C LEU A 93 -7.87 -3.73 2.20
N LEU A 94 -8.72 -2.72 2.40
CA LEU A 94 -9.22 -2.36 3.72
C LEU A 94 -9.96 -3.52 4.38
N LEU A 95 -10.79 -4.23 3.60
CA LEU A 95 -11.51 -5.41 4.09
C LEU A 95 -10.58 -6.57 4.38
N ASP A 96 -9.57 -6.83 3.53
CA ASP A 96 -8.59 -7.91 3.72
C ASP A 96 -7.72 -7.69 4.96
N CYS A 97 -7.30 -6.45 5.20
CA CYS A 97 -6.59 -6.07 6.41
C CYS A 97 -7.47 -6.23 7.65
N HIS A 98 -8.73 -5.76 7.59
CA HIS A 98 -9.67 -5.93 8.69
C HIS A 98 -9.96 -7.41 8.98
N TYR A 99 -10.12 -8.24 7.94
CA TYR A 99 -10.27 -9.68 8.06
C TYR A 99 -9.06 -10.31 8.75
N SER A 100 -7.84 -9.95 8.33
CA SER A 100 -6.60 -10.45 8.94
C SER A 100 -6.51 -10.09 10.42
N MET A 101 -6.87 -8.84 10.79
CA MET A 101 -6.92 -8.40 12.19
C MET A 101 -7.94 -9.19 13.02
N LEU A 102 -9.12 -9.46 12.48
CA LEU A 102 -10.17 -10.19 13.19
C LEU A 102 -9.89 -11.69 13.28
N LYS A 103 -9.17 -12.26 12.32
CA LYS A 103 -8.83 -13.70 12.28
C LYS A 103 -7.97 -14.14 13.46
N GLU A 104 -7.19 -13.22 14.04
CA GLU A 104 -6.31 -13.47 15.19
C GLU A 104 -7.03 -13.33 16.55
N ARG A 105 -8.34 -13.06 16.57
CA ARG A 105 -9.11 -12.75 17.79
C ARG A 105 -10.03 -13.88 18.22
N GLU A 106 -10.39 -13.87 19.49
CA GLU A 106 -11.31 -14.84 20.05
C GLU A 106 -12.75 -14.63 19.53
N LEU A 107 -13.52 -15.72 19.48
CA LEU A 107 -14.86 -15.70 18.89
C LEU A 107 -15.78 -14.63 19.51
N ASP A 108 -15.73 -14.45 20.82
CA ASP A 108 -16.59 -13.49 21.51
C ASP A 108 -16.17 -12.03 21.26
N GLU A 109 -14.87 -11.78 21.05
CA GLU A 109 -14.38 -10.46 20.62
C GLU A 109 -14.86 -10.14 19.19
N VAL A 110 -14.78 -11.13 18.29
CA VAL A 110 -15.28 -10.97 16.91
C VAL A 110 -16.79 -10.71 16.90
N LYS A 111 -17.56 -11.45 17.70
CA LYS A 111 -19.02 -11.21 17.85
C LYS A 111 -19.30 -9.79 18.35
N TYR A 112 -18.52 -9.31 19.32
CA TYR A 112 -18.65 -7.95 19.83
C TYR A 112 -18.40 -6.90 18.72
N VAL A 113 -17.31 -7.04 17.96
CA VAL A 113 -17.00 -6.13 16.83
C VAL A 113 -18.13 -6.14 15.80
N VAL A 114 -18.68 -7.30 15.45
CA VAL A 114 -19.81 -7.40 14.51
C VAL A 114 -21.06 -6.70 15.05
N LYS A 115 -21.37 -6.88 16.34
CA LYS A 115 -22.53 -6.21 16.98
C LYS A 115 -22.37 -4.69 16.91
N THR A 116 -21.24 -4.18 17.36
CA THR A 116 -20.96 -2.74 17.39
C THR A 116 -20.96 -2.15 15.97
N THR A 117 -20.37 -2.85 14.99
CA THR A 117 -20.38 -2.44 13.58
C THR A 117 -21.80 -2.35 13.02
N LYS A 118 -22.68 -3.30 13.34
CA LYS A 118 -24.10 -3.24 12.95
C LYS A 118 -24.83 -2.04 13.56
N GLU A 119 -24.54 -1.69 14.80
CA GLU A 119 -25.11 -0.52 15.47
C GLU A 119 -24.62 0.78 14.80
N LEU A 120 -23.33 0.88 14.48
CA LEU A 120 -22.75 2.00 13.75
C LEU A 120 -23.42 2.20 12.38
N PHE A 121 -23.61 1.13 11.60
CA PHE A 121 -24.30 1.21 10.31
C PHE A 121 -25.73 1.73 10.44
N LYS A 122 -26.50 1.23 11.42
CA LYS A 122 -27.86 1.74 11.69
C LYS A 122 -27.87 3.24 11.94
N THR A 123 -26.93 3.75 12.73
CA THR A 123 -26.83 5.19 13.01
C THR A 123 -26.50 6.01 11.76
N MET A 124 -25.59 5.53 10.92
CA MET A 124 -25.20 6.23 9.67
C MET A 124 -26.34 6.26 8.65
N ASP A 125 -27.02 5.12 8.44
CA ASP A 125 -28.14 5.02 7.51
C ASP A 125 -29.34 5.85 7.98
N GLY A 126 -29.57 5.92 9.30
CA GLY A 126 -30.60 6.78 9.89
C GLY A 126 -30.35 8.28 9.66
N LYS A 127 -29.08 8.72 9.62
CA LYS A 127 -28.72 10.12 9.29
C LYS A 127 -28.92 10.44 7.80
N LYS A 128 -28.64 9.49 6.90
CA LYS A 128 -28.85 9.67 5.45
C LYS A 128 -30.32 9.82 5.04
N LYS A 129 -31.27 9.30 5.82
CA LYS A 129 -32.72 9.42 5.54
C LYS A 129 -33.35 10.75 5.98
N LYS A 130 -32.62 11.59 6.73
CA LYS A 130 -33.10 12.89 7.25
C LYS A 130 -32.62 14.10 6.42
N ASN A 131 -31.78 13.87 5.42
CA ASN A 131 -31.35 14.82 4.40
C ASN A 131 -31.93 14.41 3.05
#